data_AF-A0A7V9P3I2-F1
#
_entry.id   AF-A0A7V9P3I2-F1
#
_cell.length_a   1.000
_cell.length_b   1.000
_cell.length_c   1.000
_cell.angle_alpha   90.00
_cell.angle_beta   90.00
_cell.angle_gamma   90.00
#
_symmetry.space_group_name_H-M   'P 1'
#
loop_
_entity.id
_entity.type
_entity.pdbx_description
1 polymer ?
#
loop_
_entity_poly.entity_id
_entity_poly.type
_entity_poly.pdbx_seq_one_letter_code
_entity_poly.pdbx_strand_id
1 'polypeptide(L)'
;MNRPCLDCGELTRSGSRCSRCEAKRDARRGTTTERGYGSDHQKRAKATIRSQPWCSICGHPGSPSNPLTADHVVPVSRGGRGGPLRVACRSCNSRRGNATIL
;
A
#
# COMPACT_ATOMS: atom_id res chain seq x y z
N MET A 1 11.89 25.24 10.84
CA MET A 1 11.16 26.38 10.22
C MET A 1 9.68 26.16 10.44
N ASN A 2 8.98 27.18 10.94
CA ASN A 2 7.53 27.12 11.06
C ASN A 2 6.92 27.16 9.66
N ARG A 3 5.89 26.35 9.42
CA ARG A 3 5.16 26.31 8.15
C ARG A 3 3.65 26.40 8.45
N PRO A 4 2.86 27.08 7.62
CA PRO A 4 1.41 27.07 7.78
C PRO A 4 0.86 25.67 7.46
N CYS A 5 -0.11 25.23 8.26
CA CYS A 5 -0.89 24.02 8.02
C CYS A 5 -1.59 24.11 6.66
N LEU A 6 -1.46 23.07 5.81
CA LEU A 6 -2.07 23.04 4.48
C LEU A 6 -3.61 23.05 4.47
N ASP A 7 -4.25 22.71 5.59
CA ASP A 7 -5.71 22.63 5.67
C ASP A 7 -6.35 23.84 6.39
N CYS A 8 -5.64 24.50 7.32
CA CYS A 8 -6.23 25.57 8.14
C CYS A 8 -5.31 26.78 8.41
N GLY A 9 -4.10 26.83 7.84
CA GLY A 9 -3.19 27.97 7.95
C GLY A 9 -2.43 28.12 9.28
N GLU A 10 -2.82 27.38 10.32
CA GLU A 10 -2.17 27.41 11.64
C GLU A 10 -0.67 27.07 11.58
N LEU A 11 0.17 27.83 12.27
CA LEU A 11 1.62 27.61 12.27
C LEU A 11 1.97 26.31 13.00
N THR A 12 2.58 25.37 12.27
CA THR A 12 3.12 24.14 12.83
C THR A 12 4.65 24.16 12.89
N ARG A 13 5.20 23.49 13.91
CA ARG A 13 6.65 23.32 14.12
C ARG A 13 7.23 22.20 13.26
N SER A 14 6.39 21.27 12.79
CA SER A 14 6.78 20.12 11.97
C SER A 14 5.62 19.61 11.12
N GLY A 15 5.95 18.86 10.07
CA GLY A 15 4.95 18.27 9.18
C GLY A 15 4.27 19.27 8.24
N SER A 16 3.24 18.78 7.53
CA SER A 16 2.47 19.57 6.57
C SER A 16 1.14 20.08 7.14
N ARG A 17 0.73 19.62 8.33
CA ARG A 17 -0.55 19.92 8.98
C ARG A 17 -0.36 20.04 10.48
N CYS A 18 -1.22 20.81 11.15
CA CYS A 18 -1.31 20.80 12.61
C CYS A 18 -1.92 19.47 13.10
N SER A 19 -1.68 19.11 14.36
CA SER A 19 -2.15 17.86 14.98
C SER A 19 -3.66 17.65 14.82
N ARG A 20 -4.46 18.73 14.93
CA ARG A 20 -5.92 18.68 14.75
C ARG A 20 -6.32 18.30 13.33
N CYS A 21 -5.71 18.91 12.31
CA CYS A 21 -6.05 18.59 10.92
C CYS A 21 -5.52 17.22 10.49
N GLU A 22 -4.36 16.81 11.03
CA GLU A 22 -3.83 15.45 10.84
C GLU A 22 -4.80 14.41 11.45
N ALA A 23 -5.24 14.60 12.69
CA ALA A 23 -6.20 13.69 13.33
C ALA A 23 -7.53 13.59 12.55
N LYS A 24 -8.07 14.70 12.05
CA LYS A 24 -9.27 14.70 11.19
C LYS A 24 -9.04 13.96 9.87
N ARG A 25 -7.85 14.09 9.29
CA ARG A 25 -7.45 13.35 8.07
C ARG A 25 -7.35 11.86 8.35
N ASP A 26 -6.70 11.46 9.43
CA ASP A 26 -6.56 10.05 9.80
C ASP A 26 -7.92 9.42 10.11
N ALA A 27 -8.80 10.14 10.82
CA ALA A 27 -10.18 9.69 11.05
C ALA A 27 -10.95 9.46 9.72
N ARG A 28 -10.83 10.38 8.75
CA ARG A 28 -11.45 10.21 7.41
C ARG A 28 -10.83 9.07 6.60
N ARG A 29 -9.53 8.84 6.76
CA ARG A 29 -8.80 7.76 6.08
C ARG A 29 -9.24 6.39 6.60
N GLY A 30 -9.62 6.32 7.88
CA GLY A 30 -9.93 5.07 8.57
C GLY A 30 -8.68 4.23 8.85
N THR A 31 -8.89 3.21 9.67
CA THR A 31 -7.87 2.24 10.06
C THR A 31 -7.39 1.41 8.88
N THR A 32 -6.24 0.76 9.03
CA THR A 32 -5.71 -0.20 8.05
C THR A 32 -6.70 -1.34 7.76
N THR A 33 -7.42 -1.80 8.78
CA THR A 33 -8.43 -2.86 8.66
C THR A 33 -9.66 -2.39 7.88
N GLU A 34 -10.21 -1.21 8.18
CA GLU A 34 -11.35 -0.63 7.45
C GLU A 34 -11.00 -0.39 5.98
N ARG A 35 -9.74 -0.07 5.68
CA ARG A 35 -9.24 0.04 4.30
C ARG A 35 -9.02 -1.31 3.61
N GLY A 36 -9.38 -2.42 4.25
CA GLY A 36 -9.32 -3.79 3.74
C GLY A 36 -7.92 -4.41 3.74
N TYR A 37 -6.99 -3.88 4.55
CA TYR A 37 -5.65 -4.43 4.76
C TYR A 37 -5.50 -5.11 6.13
N GLY A 38 -6.62 -5.60 6.68
CA GLY A 38 -6.69 -6.28 7.97
C GLY A 38 -6.01 -7.66 7.99
N SER A 39 -6.27 -8.42 9.06
CA SER A 39 -5.66 -9.73 9.32
C SER A 39 -5.78 -10.71 8.16
N ASP A 40 -6.95 -10.80 7.52
CA ASP A 40 -7.17 -11.74 6.41
C ASP A 40 -6.35 -11.38 5.17
N HIS A 41 -6.23 -10.10 4.84
CA HIS A 41 -5.34 -9.64 3.78
C HIS A 41 -3.88 -10.02 4.09
N GLN A 42 -3.43 -9.82 5.34
CA GLN A 42 -2.08 -10.17 5.75
C GLN A 42 -1.82 -11.68 5.66
N LYS A 43 -2.78 -12.51 6.09
CA LYS A 43 -2.69 -13.99 5.98
C LYS A 43 -2.57 -14.41 4.52
N ARG A 44 -3.45 -13.91 3.65
CA ARG A 44 -3.43 -14.21 2.22
C ARG A 44 -2.15 -13.76 1.55
N ALA A 45 -1.69 -12.53 1.83
CA ALA A 45 -0.45 -12.01 1.28
C ALA A 45 0.76 -12.89 1.64
N LYS A 46 0.87 -13.30 2.92
CA LYS A 46 1.92 -14.21 3.38
C LYS A 46 1.82 -15.58 2.69
N ALA A 47 0.62 -16.14 2.57
CA ALA A 47 0.40 -17.43 1.92
C ALA A 47 0.80 -17.38 0.43
N THR A 48 0.40 -16.33 -0.30
CA THR A 48 0.76 -16.12 -1.70
C THR A 48 2.27 -16.05 -1.88
N ILE A 49 2.98 -15.23 -1.07
CA ILE A 49 4.44 -15.11 -1.16
C ILE A 49 5.14 -16.44 -0.83
N ARG A 50 4.63 -17.20 0.16
CA ARG A 50 5.19 -18.51 0.52
C ARG A 50 5.01 -19.55 -0.59
N SER A 51 3.90 -19.50 -1.33
CA SER A 51 3.62 -20.45 -2.42
C SER A 51 4.51 -20.26 -3.65
N GLN A 52 5.04 -19.04 -3.84
CA GLN A 52 5.87 -18.70 -4.99
C GLN A 52 6.94 -17.69 -4.57
N PRO A 53 8.10 -18.14 -4.05
CA PRO A 53 9.17 -17.25 -3.59
C PRO A 53 9.97 -16.58 -4.73
N TRP A 54 9.28 -16.10 -5.77
CA TRP A 54 9.84 -15.29 -6.85
C TRP A 54 8.77 -14.39 -7.48
N CYS A 55 9.22 -13.27 -8.07
CA CYS A 55 8.35 -12.34 -8.78
C CYS A 55 7.76 -12.98 -10.05
N SER A 56 6.44 -12.94 -10.21
CA SER A 56 5.75 -13.47 -11.41
C SER A 56 6.02 -12.66 -12.67
N ILE A 57 6.54 -11.43 -12.54
CA ILE A 57 6.74 -10.50 -13.66
C ILE A 57 8.18 -10.57 -14.18
N CYS A 58 9.17 -10.66 -13.29
CA CYS A 58 10.59 -10.61 -13.67
C CYS A 58 11.44 -11.75 -13.11
N GLY A 59 10.86 -12.72 -12.40
CA GLY A 59 11.58 -13.85 -11.81
C GLY A 59 12.45 -13.53 -10.59
N HIS A 60 12.59 -12.26 -10.18
CA HIS A 60 13.45 -11.89 -9.05
C HIS A 60 13.03 -12.60 -7.74
N PRO A 61 13.94 -13.26 -6.99
CA PRO A 61 13.62 -14.08 -5.82
C PRO A 61 13.21 -13.26 -4.58
N GLY A 62 13.43 -11.95 -4.62
CA GLY A 62 13.22 -11.05 -3.50
C GLY A 62 14.54 -10.74 -2.78
N SER A 63 14.63 -9.53 -2.23
CA SER A 63 15.79 -9.09 -1.43
C SER A 63 15.35 -8.01 -0.44
N PRO A 64 16.16 -7.65 0.57
CA PRO A 64 15.82 -6.55 1.47
C PRO A 64 15.54 -5.21 0.75
N SER A 65 16.25 -4.93 -0.35
CA SER A 65 16.05 -3.72 -1.16
C SER A 65 14.90 -3.82 -2.17
N ASN A 66 14.55 -5.04 -2.58
CA ASN A 66 13.45 -5.33 -3.51
C ASN A 66 12.62 -6.53 -3.02
N PRO A 67 11.88 -6.38 -1.91
CA PRO A 67 11.16 -7.49 -1.29
C PRO A 67 10.02 -7.98 -2.17
N LEU A 68 9.62 -9.24 -1.98
CA LEU A 68 8.39 -9.77 -2.57
C LEU A 68 7.18 -9.17 -1.87
N THR A 69 6.15 -8.90 -2.66
CA THR A 69 4.87 -8.33 -2.23
C THR A 69 3.74 -9.13 -2.85
N ALA A 70 2.56 -9.08 -2.22
CA ALA A 70 1.35 -9.64 -2.79
C ALA A 70 0.64 -8.57 -3.62
N ASP A 71 0.62 -8.79 -4.93
CA ASP A 71 0.07 -7.89 -5.93
C ASP A 71 -1.36 -8.32 -6.28
N HIS A 72 -2.31 -7.40 -6.24
CA HIS A 72 -3.69 -7.71 -6.63
C HIS A 72 -3.76 -7.86 -8.15
N VAL A 73 -4.14 -9.03 -8.68
CA VAL A 73 -4.18 -9.26 -10.13
C VAL A 73 -5.04 -8.19 -10.82
N VAL A 74 -6.25 -7.97 -10.29
CA VAL A 74 -7.06 -6.80 -10.61
C VAL A 74 -6.74 -5.70 -9.58
N PRO A 75 -6.33 -4.48 -9.99
CA PRO A 75 -6.08 -3.39 -9.05
C PRO A 75 -7.27 -3.11 -8.12
N VAL A 76 -6.99 -2.76 -6.86
CA VAL A 76 -8.03 -2.41 -5.87
C VAL A 76 -8.90 -1.24 -6.35
N SER A 77 -8.29 -0.27 -7.04
CA SER A 77 -8.96 0.87 -7.68
C SER A 77 -9.96 0.46 -8.77
N ARG A 78 -9.87 -0.77 -9.28
CA ARG A 78 -10.77 -1.35 -10.30
C ARG A 78 -11.66 -2.46 -9.73
N GLY A 79 -11.89 -2.45 -8.42
CA GLY A 79 -12.76 -3.43 -7.75
C GLY A 79 -12.11 -4.77 -7.43
N GLY A 80 -10.82 -4.96 -7.67
CA GLY A 80 -10.11 -6.22 -7.38
C GLY A 80 -9.87 -6.51 -5.90
N ARG A 81 -10.53 -5.78 -4.99
CA ARG A 81 -10.41 -5.97 -3.55
C ARG A 81 -10.86 -7.38 -3.17
N GLY A 82 -10.02 -8.11 -2.44
CA GLY A 82 -10.32 -9.50 -2.07
C GLY A 82 -10.20 -10.49 -3.23
N GLY A 83 -9.95 -10.02 -4.46
CA GLY A 83 -9.66 -10.86 -5.62
C GLY A 83 -8.30 -11.55 -5.53
N PRO A 84 -7.91 -12.37 -6.53
CA PRO A 84 -6.68 -13.14 -6.49
C PRO A 84 -5.44 -12.26 -6.36
N LEU A 85 -4.46 -12.79 -5.61
CA LEU A 85 -3.14 -12.17 -5.42
C LEU A 85 -2.10 -12.96 -6.21
N ARG A 86 -1.13 -12.27 -6.78
CA ARG A 86 0.09 -12.86 -7.35
C ARG A 86 1.33 -12.34 -6.64
N VAL A 87 2.46 -13.02 -6.76
CA VAL A 87 3.72 -12.53 -6.18
C VAL A 87 4.38 -11.55 -7.16
N ALA A 88 4.76 -10.37 -6.67
CA ALA A 88 5.56 -9.41 -7.42
C ALA A 88 6.60 -8.75 -6.51
N CYS A 89 7.81 -8.51 -7.01
CA CYS A 89 8.79 -7.70 -6.27
C CYS A 89 8.33 -6.24 -6.19
N ARG A 90 8.82 -5.51 -5.19
CA ARG A 90 8.47 -4.09 -4.94
C ARG A 90 8.60 -3.23 -6.19
N SER A 91 9.68 -3.40 -6.96
CA SER A 91 9.93 -2.60 -8.17
C SER A 91 8.90 -2.86 -9.26
N CYS A 92 8.59 -4.13 -9.56
CA CYS A 92 7.58 -4.49 -10.56
C CYS A 92 6.17 -4.09 -10.13
N ASN A 93 5.80 -4.33 -8.87
CA ASN A 93 4.49 -3.94 -8.34
C ASN A 93 4.32 -2.40 -8.42
N SER A 94 5.34 -1.64 -8.00
CA SER A 94 5.32 -0.18 -8.08
C SER A 94 5.25 0.34 -9.52
N ARG A 95 5.98 -0.29 -10.47
CA ARG A 95 5.94 0.10 -11.89
C ARG A 95 4.58 -0.17 -12.52
N ARG A 96 3.89 -1.23 -12.09
CA ARG A 96 2.53 -1.55 -12.58
C ARG A 96 1.49 -0.55 -12.08
N GLY A 97 1.55 -0.18 -10.80
CA GLY A 97 0.56 0.71 -10.19
C GLY A 97 -0.87 0.19 -10.36
N ASN A 98 -1.76 1.02 -10.93
CA ASN A 98 -3.17 0.69 -11.16
C ASN A 98 -3.44 0.10 -12.56
N ALA A 99 -2.40 -0.29 -13.31
CA ALA A 99 -2.57 -0.96 -14.59
C ALA A 99 -2.92 -2.44 -14.40
N THR A 100 -3.84 -2.96 -15.22
CA THR A 100 -4.02 -4.41 -15.38
C THR A 100 -3.01 -4.86 -16.42
N ILE A 101 -1.87 -5.40 -15.97
CA ILE A 101 -0.91 -6.07 -16.85
C ILE A 101 -1.14 -7.57 -16.66
N LEU A 102 -1.64 -8.21 -17.72
CA LEU A 102 -1.75 -9.67 -17.86
C LEU A 102 -0.36 -10.29 -17.69
#